data_AF-A0A813L8U7-F1
#
_entry.id   AF-A0A813L8U7-F1
#
_cell.length_a   1.000
_cell.length_b   1.000
_cell.length_c   1.000
_cell.angle_alpha   90.00
_cell.angle_beta   90.00
_cell.angle_gamma   90.00
#
_symmetry.space_group_name_H-M   'P 1'
#
loop_
_entity.id
_entity.type
_entity.pdbx_description
1 polymer ?
#
loop_
_entity_poly.entity_id
_entity_poly.type
_entity_poly.pdbx_seq_one_letter_code
_entity_poly.pdbx_strand_id
1 'polypeptide(L)'
;GGPEPLLVERLLQVWIYNSFDLGGEDGREAGVIFLSAAMMSHSCLPSAAWHLDDANSFILHARRRVEEGEEITIPYLGPADLCLPTADRREILSVTKGFRCTCDRCSAPRDSARAFRCPRCGGNEALALADPAPAEGVGSSSSSAAVARDGDLACSACGALSGAEAAPLLALEAKLRSWARSRPEFQAPQVERE
;
A
#
# COMPACT_ATOMS: atom_id res chain seq x y z
N GLY A 1 18.32 25.07 31.49
CA GLY A 1 19.07 24.29 30.51
C GLY A 1 18.31 23.02 30.20
N GLY A 2 17.18 23.13 29.49
CA GLY A 2 16.48 21.97 28.95
C GLY A 2 17.08 21.56 27.61
N PRO A 3 16.59 20.44 27.03
CA PRO A 3 17.01 20.01 25.70
C PRO A 3 16.67 21.08 24.65
N GLU A 4 17.52 21.19 23.64
CA GLU A 4 17.36 22.14 22.54
C GLU A 4 16.12 21.75 21.71
N PRO A 5 15.11 22.64 21.54
CA PRO A 5 13.83 22.25 20.95
C PRO A 5 13.93 21.65 19.55
N LEU A 6 14.84 22.15 18.71
CA LEU A 6 15.03 21.63 17.34
C LEU A 6 15.65 20.24 17.33
N LEU A 7 16.58 19.95 18.25
CA LEU A 7 17.10 18.61 18.45
C LEU A 7 16.00 17.63 18.84
N VAL A 8 15.11 18.01 19.76
CA VAL A 8 13.99 17.15 20.18
C VAL A 8 13.07 16.86 18.98
N GLU A 9 12.66 17.89 18.24
CA GLU A 9 11.84 17.73 17.04
C GLU A 9 12.50 16.78 16.02
N ARG A 10 13.79 16.98 15.74
CA ARG A 10 14.53 16.13 14.80
C ARG A 10 14.56 14.67 15.26
N LEU A 11 14.78 14.42 16.55
CA LEU A 11 14.77 13.06 17.09
C LEU A 11 13.38 12.44 16.95
N LEU A 12 12.29 13.16 17.26
CA LEU A 12 10.94 12.65 17.06
C LEU A 12 10.69 12.23 15.61
N GLN A 13 11.12 13.05 14.64
CA GLN A 13 11.00 12.69 13.21
C GLN A 13 11.81 11.44 12.86
N VAL A 14 13.01 11.25 13.44
CA VAL A 14 13.79 10.01 13.24
C VAL A 14 12.98 8.80 13.67
N TRP A 15 12.34 8.85 14.84
CA TRP A 15 11.50 7.76 15.32
C TRP A 15 10.29 7.51 14.39
N ILE A 16 9.51 8.56 14.08
CA ILE A 16 8.31 8.46 13.23
C ILE A 16 8.60 7.78 11.87
N TYR A 17 9.75 8.06 11.27
CA TYR A 17 10.07 7.54 9.95
C TYR A 17 10.83 6.22 9.96
N ASN A 18 11.61 5.90 11.01
CA ASN A 18 12.57 4.80 11.00
C ASN A 18 12.32 3.71 12.07
N SER A 19 11.34 3.88 12.96
CA SER A 19 11.02 2.83 13.93
C SER A 19 10.20 1.70 13.32
N PHE A 20 10.36 0.53 13.93
CA PHE A 20 9.59 -0.68 13.69
C PHE A 20 8.73 -0.95 14.92
N ASP A 21 7.49 -1.34 14.70
CA ASP A 21 6.55 -1.64 15.77
C ASP A 21 6.92 -2.99 16.41
N LEU A 22 7.12 -2.96 17.72
CA LEU A 22 7.30 -4.13 18.57
C LEU A 22 6.01 -4.32 19.37
N GLY A 23 5.27 -5.39 19.09
CA GLY A 23 4.14 -5.80 19.90
C GLY A 23 4.61 -6.52 21.15
N GLY A 24 4.39 -5.94 22.33
CA GLY A 24 4.60 -6.62 23.60
C GLY A 24 3.48 -7.61 23.92
N GLU A 25 3.81 -8.72 24.58
CA GLU A 25 2.83 -9.71 25.07
C GLU A 25 1.82 -9.10 26.07
N ASP A 26 2.16 -7.97 26.68
CA ASP A 26 1.34 -7.21 27.62
C ASP A 26 0.44 -6.15 26.94
N GLY A 27 0.39 -6.13 25.61
CA GLY A 27 -0.38 -5.17 24.84
C GLY A 27 0.24 -3.77 24.78
N ARG A 28 1.48 -3.60 25.25
CA ARG A 28 2.23 -2.35 25.07
C ARG A 28 2.89 -2.34 23.70
N GLU A 29 2.65 -1.28 22.94
CA GLU A 29 3.36 -1.00 21.70
C GLU A 29 4.63 -0.21 22.01
N ALA A 30 5.76 -0.66 21.47
CA ALA A 30 7.03 0.05 21.53
C ALA A 30 7.61 0.21 20.13
N GLY A 31 8.28 1.33 19.88
CA GLY A 31 9.10 1.49 18.68
C GLY A 31 10.52 0.97 18.93
N VAL A 32 11.13 0.33 17.92
CA VAL A 32 12.55 -0.02 17.93
C VAL A 32 13.21 0.45 16.64
N ILE A 33 14.44 0.97 16.72
CA ILE A 33 15.21 1.35 15.55
C ILE A 33 16.33 0.34 15.31
N PHE A 34 16.33 -0.26 14.13
CA PHE A 34 17.43 -1.07 13.62
C PHE A 34 18.12 -0.29 12.50
N LEU A 35 19.35 0.18 12.74
CA LEU A 35 20.05 1.07 11.81
C LEU A 35 20.13 0.50 10.39
N SER A 36 20.52 -0.77 10.25
CA SER A 36 20.60 -1.41 8.93
C SER A 36 19.24 -1.56 8.26
N ALA A 37 18.18 -1.83 9.02
CA ALA A 37 16.86 -1.99 8.45
C ALA A 37 16.20 -0.67 8.05
N ALA A 38 16.49 0.41 8.79
CA ALA A 38 16.04 1.77 8.48
C ALA A 38 16.60 2.29 7.14
N MET A 39 17.67 1.68 6.62
CA MET A 39 18.23 2.02 5.31
C MET A 39 17.53 1.31 4.14
N MET A 40 16.72 0.27 4.38
CA MET A 40 16.06 -0.49 3.32
C MET A 40 14.85 0.26 2.79
N SER A 41 14.78 0.42 1.46
CA SER A 41 13.66 1.10 0.79
C SER A 41 12.36 0.28 0.81
N HIS A 42 11.25 0.99 0.63
CA HIS A 42 9.93 0.38 0.47
C HIS A 42 9.73 -0.31 -0.89
N SER A 43 9.08 -1.46 -0.89
CA SER A 43 8.37 -1.98 -2.06
C SER A 43 7.05 -2.66 -1.67
N CYS A 44 5.99 -2.46 -2.47
CA CYS A 44 4.73 -3.20 -2.34
C CYS A 44 4.84 -4.64 -2.88
N LEU A 45 5.96 -4.96 -3.56
CA LEU A 45 6.39 -6.30 -3.96
C LEU A 45 7.84 -6.50 -3.49
N PRO A 46 8.05 -6.62 -2.17
CA PRO A 46 9.37 -6.55 -1.57
C PRO A 46 10.20 -7.81 -1.87
N SER A 47 11.52 -7.63 -2.03
CA SER A 47 12.47 -8.73 -2.19
C SER A 47 12.72 -9.47 -0.87
N ALA A 48 12.46 -8.85 0.27
CA ALA A 48 12.61 -9.45 1.58
C ALA A 48 11.37 -9.30 2.48
N ALA A 49 11.26 -10.22 3.44
CA ALA A 49 10.32 -10.19 4.57
C ALA A 49 11.13 -10.19 5.86
N TRP A 50 10.56 -9.70 6.94
CA TRP A 50 11.22 -9.66 8.22
C TRP A 50 10.27 -10.02 9.35
N HIS A 51 10.84 -10.42 10.48
CA HIS A 51 10.17 -10.54 11.77
C HIS A 51 11.17 -10.24 12.89
N LEU A 52 10.67 -10.07 14.11
CA LEU A 52 11.51 -10.02 15.31
C LEU A 52 11.47 -11.38 16.00
N ASP A 53 12.62 -11.91 16.41
CA ASP A 53 12.69 -13.10 17.25
C ASP A 53 12.41 -12.78 18.72
N ASP A 54 12.40 -13.80 19.59
CA ASP A 54 12.15 -13.67 21.03
C ASP A 54 13.19 -12.77 21.74
N ALA A 55 14.35 -12.52 21.11
CA ALA A 55 15.39 -11.63 21.60
C ALA A 55 15.28 -10.20 21.02
N ASN A 56 14.19 -9.89 20.30
CA ASN A 56 13.98 -8.65 19.55
C ASN A 56 15.06 -8.39 18.48
N SER A 57 15.64 -9.44 17.93
CA SER A 57 16.57 -9.35 16.81
C SER A 57 15.81 -9.20 15.50
N PHE A 58 16.26 -8.31 14.63
CA PHE A 58 15.68 -8.14 13.30
C PHE A 58 16.12 -9.26 12.37
N ILE A 59 15.21 -10.20 12.08
CA ILE A 59 15.48 -11.34 11.20
C ILE A 59 14.94 -11.02 9.80
N LEU A 60 15.83 -10.98 8.81
CA LEU A 60 15.51 -10.68 7.42
C LEU A 60 15.64 -11.94 6.54
N HIS A 61 14.61 -12.22 5.74
CA HIS A 61 14.57 -13.34 4.81
C HIS A 61 14.29 -12.88 3.39
N ALA A 62 15.01 -13.44 2.43
CA ALA A 62 14.69 -13.27 1.02
C ALA A 62 13.33 -13.96 0.70
N ARG A 63 12.44 -13.25 0.01
CA ARG A 63 11.13 -13.77 -0.45
C ARG A 63 11.17 -14.32 -1.87
N ARG A 64 12.23 -14.01 -2.58
CA ARG A 64 12.54 -14.44 -3.93
C ARG A 64 14.05 -14.50 -4.08
N ARG A 65 14.50 -15.05 -5.20
CA ARG A 65 15.89 -14.92 -5.60
C ARG A 65 16.24 -13.43 -5.77
N VAL A 66 17.40 -13.05 -5.24
CA VAL A 66 17.97 -11.69 -5.31
C VAL A 66 19.34 -11.83 -5.97
N GLU A 67 19.56 -11.13 -7.08
CA GLU A 67 20.84 -11.18 -7.79
C GLU A 67 21.87 -10.23 -7.17
N GLU A 68 23.14 -10.44 -7.47
CA GLU A 68 24.21 -9.54 -7.03
C GLU A 68 23.98 -8.10 -7.53
N GLY A 69 24.07 -7.13 -6.62
CA GLY A 69 23.82 -5.71 -6.91
C GLY A 69 22.34 -5.30 -6.94
N GLU A 70 21.40 -6.24 -6.76
CA GLU A 70 19.98 -5.93 -6.67
C GLU A 70 19.62 -5.31 -5.31
N GLU A 71 18.72 -4.33 -5.30
CA GLU A 71 18.26 -3.67 -4.08
C GLU A 71 17.43 -4.62 -3.19
N ILE A 72 17.73 -4.61 -1.89
CA ILE A 72 16.93 -5.28 -0.87
C ILE A 72 15.85 -4.30 -0.39
N THR A 73 14.59 -4.69 -0.56
CA THR A 73 13.43 -3.89 -0.18
C THR A 73 12.53 -4.64 0.79
N ILE A 74 11.89 -3.90 1.69
CA ILE A 74 10.93 -4.40 2.67
C ILE A 74 9.60 -3.65 2.53
N PRO A 75 8.47 -4.23 2.98
CA PRO A 75 7.23 -3.46 3.05
C PRO A 75 7.26 -2.54 4.27
N TYR A 76 6.82 -1.30 4.07
CA TYR A 76 6.52 -0.34 5.15
C TYR A 76 5.05 -0.37 5.54
N LEU A 77 4.26 -1.12 4.77
CA LEU A 77 2.83 -1.32 4.96
C LEU A 77 2.64 -2.66 5.67
N GLY A 78 1.66 -2.71 6.57
CA GLY A 78 1.27 -3.98 7.19
C GLY A 78 0.70 -4.98 6.18
N PRO A 79 0.58 -6.27 6.55
CA PRO A 79 0.04 -7.30 5.66
C PRO A 79 -1.35 -6.98 5.10
N ALA A 80 -2.24 -6.39 5.91
CA ALA A 80 -3.57 -5.99 5.47
C ALA A 80 -3.51 -4.85 4.44
N ASP A 81 -2.67 -3.84 4.67
CA ASP A 81 -2.51 -2.70 3.77
C ASP A 81 -1.87 -3.10 2.44
N LEU A 82 -0.98 -4.11 2.45
CA LEU A 82 -0.44 -4.67 1.21
C LEU A 82 -1.52 -5.30 0.32
N CYS A 83 -2.63 -5.75 0.88
CA CYS A 83 -3.77 -6.28 0.11
C CYS A 83 -4.64 -5.17 -0.51
N LEU A 84 -4.45 -3.90 -0.11
CA LEU A 84 -5.22 -2.79 -0.63
C LEU A 84 -4.87 -2.48 -2.11
N PRO A 85 -5.79 -1.84 -2.83
CA PRO A 85 -5.54 -1.26 -4.15
C PRO A 85 -4.37 -0.28 -4.17
N THR A 86 -3.77 -0.10 -5.34
CA THR A 86 -2.56 0.71 -5.54
C THR A 86 -2.77 2.18 -5.14
N ALA A 87 -3.96 2.73 -5.39
CA ALA A 87 -4.32 4.08 -4.96
C ALA A 87 -4.28 4.21 -3.43
N ASP A 88 -4.96 3.29 -2.73
CA ASP A 88 -5.05 3.29 -1.26
C ASP A 88 -3.66 3.08 -0.62
N ARG A 89 -2.83 2.17 -1.15
CA ARG A 89 -1.44 1.99 -0.68
C ARG A 89 -0.59 3.25 -0.84
N ARG A 90 -0.74 3.96 -1.96
CA ARG A 90 -0.03 5.22 -2.23
C ARG A 90 -0.50 6.35 -1.31
N GLU A 91 -1.80 6.40 -1.01
CA GLU A 91 -2.36 7.37 -0.06
C GLU A 91 -1.75 7.15 1.33
N ILE A 92 -1.73 5.91 1.82
CA ILE A 92 -1.12 5.58 3.12
C ILE A 92 0.36 5.98 3.15
N LEU A 93 1.15 5.62 2.14
CA LEU A 93 2.58 5.96 2.08
C LEU A 93 2.82 7.47 1.94
N SER A 94 1.95 8.19 1.23
CA SER A 94 2.06 9.64 1.10
C SER A 94 1.80 10.33 2.45
N VAL A 95 0.82 9.87 3.22
CA VAL A 95 0.47 10.45 4.52
C VAL A 95 1.48 10.06 5.59
N THR A 96 1.89 8.79 5.64
CA THR A 96 2.72 8.25 6.72
C THR A 96 4.22 8.41 6.48
N LYS A 97 4.67 8.40 5.22
CA LYS A 97 6.09 8.39 4.85
C LYS A 97 6.48 9.49 3.86
N GLY A 98 5.52 10.31 3.39
CA GLY A 98 5.81 11.48 2.58
C GLY A 98 6.27 11.19 1.15
N PHE A 99 6.02 9.99 0.61
CA PHE A 99 6.40 9.66 -0.77
C PHE A 99 5.31 8.90 -1.53
N ARG A 100 5.40 8.93 -2.86
CA ARG A 100 4.54 8.15 -3.76
C ARG A 100 5.28 6.92 -4.26
N CYS A 101 4.78 5.73 -3.95
CA CYS A 101 5.40 4.48 -4.37
C CYS A 101 5.36 4.24 -5.90
N THR A 102 6.51 3.89 -6.46
CA THR A 102 6.76 3.60 -7.89
C THR A 102 7.35 2.21 -8.12
N CYS A 103 7.33 1.32 -7.13
CA CYS A 103 7.79 -0.07 -7.29
C CYS A 103 7.02 -0.81 -8.40
N ASP A 104 7.56 -1.92 -8.88
CA ASP A 104 7.00 -2.71 -10.00
C ASP A 104 5.50 -2.99 -9.87
N ARG A 105 5.03 -3.34 -8.67
CA ARG A 105 3.60 -3.59 -8.44
C ARG A 105 2.75 -2.32 -8.54
N CYS A 106 3.26 -1.19 -8.08
CA CYS A 106 2.55 0.10 -8.19
C CYS A 106 2.65 0.72 -9.59
N SER A 107 3.66 0.34 -10.37
CA SER A 107 3.89 0.79 -11.74
C SER A 107 3.26 -0.13 -12.79
N ALA A 108 2.76 -1.30 -12.38
CA ALA A 108 2.00 -2.18 -13.23
C ALA A 108 0.77 -1.45 -13.82
N PRO A 109 0.47 -1.61 -15.12
CA PRO A 109 -0.64 -0.92 -15.77
C PRO A 109 -2.01 -1.38 -15.26
N ARG A 110 -2.08 -2.55 -14.62
CA ARG A 110 -3.30 -3.15 -14.09
C ARG A 110 -3.11 -3.46 -12.62
N ASP A 111 -4.12 -3.15 -11.81
CA ASP A 111 -4.09 -3.38 -10.38
C ASP A 111 -4.62 -4.77 -10.04
N SER A 112 -3.74 -5.66 -9.59
CA SER A 112 -4.10 -7.03 -9.22
C SER A 112 -5.03 -7.11 -8.00
N ALA A 113 -5.12 -6.05 -7.19
CA ALA A 113 -6.07 -5.97 -6.08
C ALA A 113 -7.47 -5.50 -6.52
N ARG A 114 -7.64 -5.14 -7.79
CA ARG A 114 -8.92 -4.71 -8.38
C ARG A 114 -9.32 -5.67 -9.52
N ALA A 115 -9.66 -6.90 -9.14
CA ALA A 115 -10.04 -7.98 -10.04
C ALA A 115 -11.55 -8.24 -10.03
N PHE A 116 -12.12 -8.50 -11.21
CA PHE A 116 -13.53 -8.80 -11.40
C PHE A 116 -13.71 -10.07 -12.22
N ARG A 117 -14.82 -10.79 -12.04
CA ARG A 117 -15.18 -11.88 -12.97
C ARG A 117 -15.53 -11.27 -14.34
N CYS A 118 -14.85 -11.70 -15.40
CA CYS A 118 -15.07 -11.18 -16.73
C CYS A 118 -16.50 -11.49 -17.23
N PRO A 119 -17.29 -10.49 -17.69
CA PRO A 119 -18.67 -10.70 -18.12
C PRO A 119 -18.77 -11.41 -19.48
N ARG A 120 -17.72 -11.38 -20.31
CA ARG A 120 -17.70 -12.02 -21.63
C ARG A 120 -17.53 -13.54 -21.56
N CYS A 121 -16.55 -13.99 -20.78
CA CYS A 121 -16.20 -15.42 -20.71
C CYS A 121 -16.62 -16.10 -19.41
N GLY A 122 -16.91 -15.35 -18.34
CA GLY A 122 -17.27 -15.89 -17.03
C GLY A 122 -16.15 -16.64 -16.29
N GLY A 123 -15.06 -17.04 -16.96
CA GLY A 123 -14.03 -17.93 -16.41
C GLY A 123 -12.69 -17.26 -16.04
N ASN A 124 -12.42 -16.05 -16.55
CA ASN A 124 -11.18 -15.32 -16.30
C ASN A 124 -11.42 -14.01 -15.53
N GLU A 125 -10.35 -13.47 -14.97
CA GLU A 125 -10.35 -12.19 -14.27
C GLU A 125 -10.18 -11.02 -15.24
N ALA A 126 -10.98 -9.98 -15.04
CA ALA A 126 -10.80 -8.67 -15.64
C ALA A 126 -10.20 -7.72 -14.59
N LEU A 127 -8.98 -7.24 -14.84
CA LEU A 127 -8.27 -6.35 -13.92
C LEU A 127 -8.53 -4.89 -14.28
N ALA A 128 -8.71 -4.06 -13.25
CA ALA A 128 -8.83 -2.63 -13.45
C ALA A 128 -7.51 -2.00 -13.85
N LEU A 129 -7.58 -0.95 -14.67
CA LEU A 129 -6.47 -0.07 -14.92
C LEU A 129 -5.98 0.50 -13.58
N ALA A 130 -4.68 0.41 -13.34
CA ALA A 130 -4.07 1.11 -12.23
C ALA A 130 -4.17 2.61 -12.50
N ASP A 131 -4.39 3.42 -11.46
CA ASP A 131 -4.36 4.87 -11.63
C ASP A 131 -3.04 5.27 -12.28
N PRO A 132 -3.06 6.04 -13.38
CA PRO A 132 -1.84 6.49 -14.02
C PRO A 132 -0.98 7.22 -12.97
N ALA A 133 0.33 7.04 -13.06
CA ALA A 133 1.22 7.98 -12.38
C ALA A 133 0.82 9.39 -12.82
N PRO A 134 0.56 10.35 -11.91
CA PRO A 134 0.43 11.72 -12.35
C PRO A 134 1.75 12.05 -13.05
N ALA A 135 1.64 12.57 -14.28
CA ALA A 135 2.76 13.28 -14.88
C ALA A 135 3.19 14.34 -13.87
N GLU A 136 4.50 14.50 -13.65
CA GLU A 136 5.00 15.47 -12.68
C GLU A 136 4.34 16.84 -12.91
N GLY A 137 3.67 17.37 -11.87
CA GLY A 137 3.17 18.74 -11.87
C GLY A 137 1.66 18.99 -12.06
N VAL A 138 0.77 18.01 -11.85
CA VAL A 138 -0.69 18.30 -11.85
C VAL A 138 -1.35 17.86 -10.54
N GLY A 139 -1.96 18.84 -9.85
CA GLY A 139 -2.65 18.66 -8.58
C GLY A 139 -3.78 17.63 -8.64
N SER A 140 -4.06 17.04 -7.48
CA SER A 140 -5.10 16.03 -7.30
C SER A 140 -6.46 16.56 -7.74
N SER A 141 -6.91 16.18 -8.93
CA SER A 141 -8.31 16.36 -9.32
C SER A 141 -9.14 15.33 -8.55
N SER A 142 -10.05 15.88 -7.76
CA SER A 142 -11.06 15.18 -6.97
C SER A 142 -11.86 14.16 -7.77
N SER A 143 -12.28 13.14 -7.03
CA SER A 143 -13.24 12.11 -7.39
C SER A 143 -14.56 12.69 -7.92
N SER A 144 -14.64 12.96 -9.22
CA SER A 144 -15.93 12.87 -9.93
C SER A 144 -16.18 11.39 -10.23
N ALA A 145 -17.41 10.90 -10.03
CA ALA A 145 -17.81 9.55 -10.39
C ALA A 145 -17.39 9.26 -11.85
N ALA A 146 -16.28 8.55 -12.01
CA ALA A 146 -15.68 8.33 -13.31
C ALA A 146 -16.62 7.43 -14.11
N VAL A 147 -17.18 7.97 -15.20
CA VAL A 147 -17.89 7.17 -16.18
C VAL A 147 -16.90 6.13 -16.70
N ALA A 148 -17.27 4.85 -16.61
CA ALA A 148 -16.42 3.77 -17.08
C ALA A 148 -16.12 3.94 -18.57
N ARG A 149 -14.84 3.93 -18.93
CA ARG A 149 -14.34 4.05 -20.30
C ARG A 149 -13.94 2.69 -20.84
N ASP A 150 -13.89 2.61 -22.16
CA ASP A 150 -13.33 1.44 -22.85
C ASP A 150 -11.90 1.18 -22.36
N GLY A 151 -11.64 -0.06 -21.96
CA GLY A 151 -10.34 -0.50 -21.47
C GLY A 151 -10.06 -0.17 -20.00
N ASP A 152 -10.98 0.43 -19.24
CA ASP A 152 -10.81 0.58 -17.78
C ASP A 152 -10.70 -0.78 -17.09
N LEU A 153 -11.33 -1.83 -17.63
CA LEU A 153 -11.12 -3.23 -17.25
C LEU A 153 -10.56 -4.02 -18.45
N ALA A 154 -9.63 -4.94 -18.20
CA ALA A 154 -9.14 -5.87 -19.22
C ALA A 154 -9.05 -7.30 -18.69
N CYS A 155 -9.63 -8.22 -19.44
CA CYS A 155 -9.55 -9.65 -19.20
C CYS A 155 -8.28 -10.22 -19.84
N SER A 156 -7.58 -11.11 -19.12
CA SER A 156 -6.40 -11.82 -19.66
C SER A 156 -6.69 -12.61 -20.94
N ALA A 157 -7.92 -13.13 -21.10
CA ALA A 157 -8.33 -13.91 -22.26
C ALA A 157 -9.15 -13.12 -23.31
N CYS A 158 -9.98 -12.17 -22.87
CA CYS A 158 -10.90 -11.44 -23.77
C CYS A 158 -10.41 -10.05 -24.18
N GLY A 159 -9.30 -9.58 -23.60
CA GLY A 159 -8.78 -8.24 -23.80
C GLY A 159 -9.60 -7.15 -23.10
N ALA A 160 -9.49 -5.93 -23.61
CA ALA A 160 -10.17 -4.75 -23.08
C ALA A 160 -11.70 -4.90 -23.14
N LEU A 161 -12.37 -4.58 -22.02
CA LEU A 161 -13.82 -4.50 -21.95
C LEU A 161 -14.29 -3.10 -22.37
N SER A 162 -15.47 -3.02 -22.97
CA SER A 162 -16.13 -1.73 -23.25
C SER A 162 -16.57 -1.05 -21.96
N GLY A 163 -16.79 0.26 -22.00
CA GLY A 163 -17.33 1.03 -20.88
C GLY A 163 -18.67 0.50 -20.40
N ALA A 164 -19.53 0.02 -21.32
CA ALA A 164 -20.81 -0.59 -20.97
C ALA A 164 -20.67 -1.91 -20.19
N GLU A 165 -19.65 -2.71 -20.51
CA GLU A 165 -19.34 -3.96 -19.78
C GLU A 165 -18.65 -3.69 -18.44
N ALA A 166 -17.82 -2.64 -18.37
CA ALA A 166 -17.08 -2.28 -17.17
C ALA A 166 -17.91 -1.49 -16.15
N ALA A 167 -18.84 -0.65 -16.60
CA ALA A 167 -19.68 0.22 -15.77
C ALA A 167 -20.38 -0.49 -14.59
N PRO A 168 -21.11 -1.61 -14.77
CA PRO A 168 -21.79 -2.26 -13.66
C PRO A 168 -20.82 -2.82 -12.62
N LEU A 169 -19.65 -3.31 -13.05
CA LEU A 169 -18.62 -3.86 -12.18
C LEU A 169 -17.95 -2.77 -11.33
N LEU A 170 -17.57 -1.66 -11.97
CA LEU A 170 -16.98 -0.51 -11.28
C LEU A 170 -17.99 0.20 -10.36
N ALA A 171 -19.26 0.25 -10.75
CA ALA A 171 -20.32 0.77 -9.88
C ALA A 171 -20.53 -0.11 -8.65
N LEU A 172 -20.41 -1.44 -8.78
CA LEU A 172 -20.46 -2.35 -7.64
C LEU A 172 -19.25 -2.16 -6.72
N GLU A 173 -18.04 -2.02 -7.28
CA GLU A 173 -16.84 -1.69 -6.49
C GLU A 173 -17.03 -0.40 -5.69
N ALA A 174 -17.54 0.67 -6.32
CA ALA A 174 -17.78 1.94 -5.64
C ALA A 174 -18.74 1.80 -4.46
N LYS A 175 -19.83 1.01 -4.63
CA LYS A 175 -20.76 0.70 -3.54
C LYS A 175 -20.10 -0.10 -2.41
N LEU A 176 -19.34 -1.14 -2.75
CA LEU A 176 -18.62 -1.98 -1.79
C LEU A 176 -17.57 -1.18 -1.01
N ARG A 177 -16.82 -0.30 -1.69
CA ARG A 177 -15.86 0.59 -1.03
C ARG A 177 -16.52 1.53 -0.04
N SER A 178 -17.63 2.16 -0.43
CA SER A 178 -18.40 3.03 0.46
C SER A 178 -18.95 2.25 1.67
N TRP A 179 -19.46 1.04 1.43
CA TRP A 179 -19.95 0.17 2.49
C TRP A 179 -18.83 -0.28 3.43
N ALA A 180 -17.68 -0.71 2.90
CA ALA A 180 -16.56 -1.17 3.71
C ALA A 180 -16.01 -0.05 4.60
N ARG A 181 -15.91 1.18 4.08
CA ARG A 181 -15.46 2.35 4.87
C ARG A 181 -16.46 2.77 5.96
N SER A 182 -17.75 2.43 5.81
CA SER A 182 -18.76 2.73 6.83
C SER A 182 -18.82 1.69 7.97
N ARG A 183 -18.02 0.63 7.91
CA ARG A 183 -18.05 -0.49 8.86
C ARG A 183 -17.00 -0.27 9.96
N PRO A 184 -17.40 -0.06 11.23
CA PRO A 184 -16.45 0.11 12.33
C PRO A 184 -15.46 -1.05 12.46
N GLU A 185 -15.90 -2.27 12.14
CA GLU A 185 -15.08 -3.49 12.18
C GLU A 185 -13.93 -3.52 11.15
N PHE A 186 -13.98 -2.65 10.13
CA PHE A 186 -12.93 -2.52 9.12
C PHE A 186 -12.16 -1.20 9.22
N GLN A 187 -12.48 -0.37 10.23
CA GLN A 187 -11.69 0.82 10.55
C GLN A 187 -10.53 0.41 11.46
N ALA A 188 -9.35 1.00 11.24
CA ALA A 188 -8.25 0.83 12.17
C ALA A 188 -8.72 1.24 13.58
N PRO A 189 -8.35 0.49 14.64
CA PRO A 189 -8.75 0.84 15.99
C PRO A 189 -8.35 2.30 16.25
N GLN A 190 -9.33 3.11 16.65
CA GLN A 190 -9.03 4.48 17.05
C GLN A 190 -8.19 4.37 18.32
N VAL A 191 -6.91 4.68 18.22
CA VAL A 191 -6.09 4.95 19.41
C VAL A 191 -6.78 6.13 20.10
N GLU A 192 -7.49 5.85 21.19
CA GLU A 192 -8.05 6.88 22.05
C GLU A 192 -6.88 7.76 22.49
N ARG A 193 -6.85 9.00 21.98
CA ARG A 193 -5.89 9.99 22.42
C ARG A 193 -6.38 10.49 23.77
N GLU A 194 -5.87 9.88 24.84
CA GLU A 194 -5.94 10.45 26.20
C GLU A 194 -5.04 11.69 26.33
#